data_AF-A0A536YYA6-F1
#
_entry.id   AF-A0A536YYA6-F1
#
_cell.length_a   1.000
_cell.length_b   1.000
_cell.length_c   1.000
_cell.angle_alpha   90.00
_cell.angle_beta   90.00
_cell.angle_gamma   90.00
#
_symmetry.space_group_name_H-M   'P 1'
#
loop_
_entity.id
_entity.type
_entity.pdbx_description
1 polymer ?
#
loop_
_entity_poly.entity_id
_entity_poly.type
_entity_poly.pdbx_seq_one_letter_code
_entity_poly.pdbx_strand_id
1 'polypeptide(L)'
;MLQELSGSPEQDKWTPKVEVFKDVPHVARSAEQLAVMSLGRKSLAAVIAEVRKTHPGTVFSITPAIKNHKPVAVVLVAQKGKVTTVTQPL
;
A
#
# COMPACT_ATOMS: atom_id res chain seq x y z
N MET A 1 8.00 -12.67 15.29
CA MET A 1 6.60 -12.98 14.93
C MET A 1 5.76 -11.79 15.34
N LEU A 2 4.86 -11.29 14.51
CA LEU A 2 4.04 -10.12 14.84
C LEU A 2 2.88 -10.60 15.73
N GLN A 3 2.79 -10.06 16.95
CA GLN A 3 1.86 -10.51 17.99
C GLN A 3 1.05 -9.33 18.50
N GLU A 4 -0.24 -9.55 18.71
CA GLU A 4 -1.11 -8.61 19.41
C GLU A 4 -1.48 -9.21 20.77
N LEU A 5 -1.35 -8.40 21.83
CA LEU A 5 -1.71 -8.77 23.19
C LEU A 5 -3.01 -8.05 23.53
N SER A 6 -4.07 -8.80 23.78
CA SER A 6 -5.36 -8.27 24.24
C SER A 6 -5.71 -8.84 25.62
N GLY A 7 -6.39 -8.06 26.46
CA GLY A 7 -6.79 -8.49 27.80
C GLY A 7 -7.74 -7.50 28.44
N SER A 8 -8.60 -7.97 29.34
CA SER A 8 -9.50 -7.09 30.09
C SER A 8 -8.69 -6.33 31.16
N PRO A 9 -8.90 -5.02 31.32
CA PRO A 9 -8.28 -4.27 32.42
C PRO A 9 -8.91 -4.58 33.79
N GLU A 10 -9.99 -5.35 33.84
CA GLU A 10 -10.75 -5.66 35.06
C GLU A 10 -10.18 -6.84 35.86
N GLN A 11 -9.09 -7.47 35.39
CA GLN A 11 -8.48 -8.62 36.04
C GLN A 11 -7.49 -8.21 37.12
N ASP A 12 -7.50 -8.91 38.26
CA ASP A 12 -6.58 -8.68 39.39
C ASP A 12 -5.09 -8.80 38.98
N LYS A 13 -4.79 -9.68 38.01
CA LYS A 13 -3.47 -9.78 37.37
C LYS A 13 -3.64 -9.84 35.85
N TRP A 14 -2.82 -9.07 35.13
CA TRP A 14 -2.85 -9.04 33.67
C TRP A 14 -2.38 -10.39 33.09
N THR A 15 -3.31 -11.12 32.45
CA THR A 15 -3.02 -12.30 31.62
C THR A 15 -3.48 -12.07 30.17
N PRO A 16 -2.60 -11.58 29.26
CA PRO A 16 -3.01 -11.25 27.90
C PRO A 16 -3.24 -12.50 27.05
N LYS A 17 -4.25 -12.44 26.20
CA LYS A 17 -4.40 -13.33 25.05
C LYS A 17 -3.45 -12.89 23.95
N VAL A 18 -2.63 -13.82 23.48
CA VAL A 18 -1.73 -13.62 22.35
C VAL A 18 -2.47 -13.99 21.06
N GLU A 19 -2.60 -13.03 20.15
CA GLU A 19 -2.96 -13.28 18.76
C GLU A 19 -1.72 -13.17 17.88
N VAL A 20 -1.58 -14.11 16.94
CA VAL A 20 -0.46 -14.14 15.99
C VAL A 20 -1.01 -13.81 14.61
N PHE A 21 -0.50 -12.72 14.02
CA PHE A 21 -0.86 -12.38 12.65
C PHE A 21 -0.35 -13.45 11.69
N LYS A 22 -1.27 -14.11 10.98
CA LYS A 22 -0.93 -15.18 10.02
C LYS A 22 -0.31 -14.64 8.73
N ASP A 23 -0.69 -13.43 8.32
CA ASP A 23 -0.20 -12.79 7.09
C ASP A 23 0.64 -11.54 7.39
N VAL A 24 1.77 -11.77 8.06
CA VAL A 24 2.77 -10.73 8.33
C VAL A 24 3.21 -10.01 7.04
N PRO A 25 3.43 -10.69 5.90
CA PRO A 25 3.76 -10.01 4.64
C PRO A 25 2.69 -9.02 4.18
N HIS A 26 1.41 -9.35 4.31
CA HIS A 26 0.33 -8.43 3.96
C HIS A 26 0.27 -7.21 4.88
N VAL A 27 0.46 -7.41 6.19
CA VAL A 27 0.52 -6.31 7.17
C VAL A 27 1.68 -5.37 6.85
N ALA A 28 2.87 -5.93 6.62
CA ALA A 28 4.05 -5.14 6.28
C ALA A 28 3.85 -4.34 4.98
N ARG A 29 3.28 -4.96 3.94
CA ARG A 29 2.99 -4.30 2.67
C ARG A 29 1.96 -3.17 2.82
N SER A 30 0.92 -3.40 3.62
CA SER A 30 -0.11 -2.39 3.88
C SER A 30 0.46 -1.21 4.67
N ALA A 31 1.29 -1.48 5.68
CA ALA A 31 1.98 -0.46 6.46
C ALA A 31 2.94 0.37 5.60
N GLU A 32 3.71 -0.27 4.71
CA GLU A 32 4.57 0.43 3.74
C GLU A 32 3.75 1.34 2.83
N GLN A 33 2.70 0.81 2.21
CA GLN A 33 1.85 1.57 1.29
C GLN A 33 1.19 2.76 1.98
N LEU A 34 0.68 2.56 3.20
CA LEU A 34 0.12 3.63 4.01
C LEU A 34 1.17 4.69 4.31
N ALA A 35 2.35 4.31 4.80
CA ALA A 35 3.42 5.24 5.12
C ALA A 35 3.85 6.07 3.90
N VAL A 36 4.01 5.43 2.74
CA VAL A 36 4.35 6.11 1.49
C VAL A 36 3.27 7.13 1.11
N MET A 37 1.99 6.78 1.25
CA MET A 37 0.89 7.70 0.93
C MET A 37 0.71 8.82 1.97
N SER A 38 0.97 8.57 3.25
CA SER A 38 0.88 9.57 4.31
C SER A 38 2.00 10.61 4.24
N LEU A 39 3.19 10.23 3.75
CA LEU A 39 4.35 11.11 3.62
C LEU A 39 4.46 11.75 2.22
N GLY A 40 3.83 11.13 1.21
CA GLY A 40 3.83 11.61 -0.16
C GLY A 40 3.01 12.89 -0.35
N ARG A 41 3.27 13.62 -1.44
CA ARG A 41 2.55 14.87 -1.76
C ARG A 41 1.42 14.66 -2.76
N LYS A 42 1.40 13.53 -3.47
CA LYS A 42 0.40 13.22 -4.49
C LYS A 42 -0.67 12.26 -3.99
N SER A 43 -1.92 12.59 -4.28
CA SER A 43 -3.03 11.66 -4.13
C SER A 43 -3.05 10.64 -5.27
N LEU A 44 -3.69 9.49 -5.05
CA LEU A 44 -3.90 8.50 -6.11
C LEU A 44 -4.66 9.09 -7.31
N ALA A 45 -5.61 9.99 -7.06
CA ALA A 45 -6.35 10.69 -8.13
C ALA A 45 -5.43 11.57 -8.99
N ALA A 46 -4.47 12.27 -8.38
CA ALA A 46 -3.47 13.06 -9.11
C ALA A 46 -2.57 12.16 -9.97
N VAL A 47 -2.14 11.02 -9.43
CA VAL A 47 -1.36 10.01 -10.19
C VAL A 47 -2.15 9.52 -11.42
N ILE A 48 -3.44 9.18 -11.26
CA ILE A 48 -4.30 8.77 -12.39
C ILE A 48 -4.36 9.87 -13.45
N ALA A 49 -4.58 11.11 -13.04
CA ALA A 49 -4.69 12.25 -13.94
C ALA A 49 -3.38 12.49 -14.73
N GLU A 50 -2.21 12.32 -14.08
CA GLU A 50 -0.91 12.42 -14.74
C GLU A 50 -0.67 11.28 -15.75
N VAL A 51 -0.91 10.03 -15.35
CA VAL A 51 -0.69 8.87 -16.23
C VAL A 51 -1.59 8.92 -17.46
N ARG A 52 -2.85 9.35 -17.31
CA ARG A 52 -3.81 9.48 -18.43
C ARG A 52 -3.39 10.50 -19.49
N LYS A 53 -2.52 11.46 -19.17
CA LYS A 53 -2.01 12.45 -20.14
C LYS A 53 -1.02 11.83 -21.13
N THR A 54 -0.30 10.79 -20.71
CA THR A 54 0.83 10.22 -21.48
C THR A 54 0.59 8.79 -21.91
N HIS A 55 -0.29 8.05 -21.22
CA HIS A 55 -0.59 6.65 -21.50
C HIS A 55 -2.09 6.48 -21.79
N PRO A 56 -2.46 6.21 -23.05
CA PRO A 56 -3.85 5.93 -23.39
C PRO A 56 -4.28 4.57 -22.80
N GLY A 57 -5.53 4.49 -22.34
CA GLY A 57 -6.10 3.28 -21.74
C GLY A 57 -6.72 3.52 -20.37
N THR A 58 -7.05 2.42 -19.69
CA THR A 58 -7.71 2.43 -18.39
C THR A 58 -6.73 2.04 -17.30
N VAL A 59 -6.44 2.96 -16.38
CA VAL A 59 -5.77 2.62 -15.12
C VAL A 59 -6.70 1.73 -14.31
N PHE A 60 -6.22 0.54 -13.93
CA PHE A 60 -7.01 -0.42 -13.13
C PHE A 60 -6.32 -0.86 -11.85
N SER A 61 -5.04 -0.51 -11.66
CA SER A 61 -4.32 -0.77 -10.41
C SER A 61 -3.27 0.32 -10.18
N ILE A 62 -3.11 0.70 -8.92
CA ILE A 62 -2.07 1.61 -8.44
C ILE A 62 -1.52 1.03 -7.14
N THR A 63 -0.21 0.84 -7.08
CA THR A 63 0.47 0.30 -5.90
C THR A 63 1.58 1.27 -5.49
N PRO A 64 1.45 1.95 -4.34
CA PRO A 64 2.56 2.69 -3.74
C PRO A 64 3.70 1.72 -3.42
N ALA A 65 4.94 2.12 -3.69
CA ALA A 65 6.12 1.30 -3.45
C ALA A 65 7.35 2.19 -3.29
N ILE A 66 8.43 1.62 -2.75
CA ILE A 66 9.76 2.21 -2.79
C ILE A 66 10.58 1.51 -3.89
N LYS A 67 11.07 2.27 -4.87
CA LYS A 67 12.01 1.77 -5.89
C LYS A 67 13.25 2.65 -5.91
N ASN A 68 14.44 2.04 -5.88
CA ASN A 68 15.72 2.76 -5.87
C ASN A 68 15.73 3.89 -4.82
N HIS A 69 15.27 3.58 -3.60
CA HIS A 69 15.16 4.52 -2.47
C HIS A 69 14.23 5.73 -2.71
N LYS A 70 13.31 5.67 -3.68
CA LYS A 70 12.34 6.74 -3.97
C LYS A 70 10.90 6.24 -3.88
N PRO A 71 9.97 7.02 -3.32
CA PRO A 71 8.55 6.69 -3.33
C PRO A 71 8.00 6.83 -4.75
N VAL A 72 7.30 5.78 -5.21
CA VAL A 72 6.69 5.73 -6.53
C VAL A 72 5.33 5.05 -6.47
N ALA A 73 4.47 5.39 -7.42
CA ALA A 73 3.26 4.65 -7.75
C ALA A 73 3.55 3.74 -8.94
N VAL A 74 3.41 2.44 -8.76
CA VAL A 74 3.40 1.46 -9.85
C VAL A 74 1.97 1.36 -10.36
N VAL A 75 1.74 1.79 -11.60
CA VAL A 75 0.42 1.91 -12.20
C VAL A 75 0.28 0.87 -13.32
N LEU A 76 -0.80 0.10 -13.30
CA LEU A 76 -1.14 -0.80 -14.39
C LEU A 76 -2.23 -0.16 -15.27
N VAL A 77 -1.93 -0.07 -16.56
CA VAL A 77 -2.81 0.51 -17.58
C VAL A 77 -3.20 -0.58 -18.57
N ALA A 78 -4.49 -0.82 -18.70
CA ALA A 78 -5.04 -1.74 -19.70
C ALA A 78 -5.43 -0.97 -20.98
N GLN A 79 -4.96 -1.45 -22.13
CA GLN A 79 -5.29 -0.89 -23.43
C GLN A 79 -5.33 -2.00 -24.49
N LYS A 80 -6.47 -2.17 -25.17
CA LYS A 80 -6.64 -3.11 -26.28
C LYS A 80 -6.12 -4.53 -25.96
N GLY A 81 -6.48 -5.05 -24.79
CA GLY A 81 -6.07 -6.39 -24.33
C GLY A 81 -4.61 -6.51 -23.85
N LYS A 82 -3.85 -5.41 -23.82
CA LYS A 82 -2.49 -5.36 -23.28
C LYS A 82 -2.45 -4.60 -21.97
N VAL A 83 -1.58 -5.02 -21.06
CA VAL A 83 -1.31 -4.33 -19.79
C VAL A 83 0.10 -3.75 -19.85
N THR A 84 0.21 -2.45 -19.54
CA THR A 84 1.49 -1.75 -19.42
C THR A 84 1.70 -1.32 -17.99
N THR A 85 2.94 -1.45 -17.50
CA THR A 85 3.35 -0.92 -16.19
C THR A 85 3.99 0.44 -16.36
N VAL A 86 3.47 1.44 -15.65
CA VAL A 86 4.01 2.80 -15.60
C VAL A 86 4.49 3.08 -14.18
N THR A 87 5.67 3.67 -14.02
CA THR A 87 6.17 4.09 -12.70
C THR A 87 6.11 5.61 -12.62
N GLN A 88 5.30 6.13 -11.70
CA GLN A 88 5.11 7.56 -11.48
C GLN A 88 5.71 7.99 -10.13
N PRO A 89 6.49 9.07 -10.05
CA PRO A 89 6.94 9.61 -8.77
C PRO A 89 5.77 10.07 -7.88
N LEU A 90 5.82 9.74 -6.58
CA LEU A 90 4.86 10.15 -5.54
C LEU A 90 5.31 11.39 -4.75
#